data_AF-A0A662PYH6-F1
#
_entry.id   AF-A0A662PYH6-F1
#
_cell.length_a   1.000
_cell.length_b   1.000
_cell.length_c   1.000
_cell.angle_alpha   90.00
_cell.angle_beta   90.00
_cell.angle_gamma   90.00
#
_symmetry.space_group_name_H-M   'P 1'
#
loop_
_entity.id
_entity.type
_entity.pdbx_description
1 polymer ?
#
loop_
_entity_poly.entity_id
_entity_poly.type
_entity_poly.pdbx_seq_one_letter_code
_entity_poly.pdbx_strand_id
1 'polypeptide(L)'
;MRESVNEVPDIHDERPSTPIPVNWVGFKGIVIPAGRLRVDGVDMILTPMIDVFINLPEDLRGIHASRSYESLREVVDGYAGRVMRLEEIAERIAIKLLRLHPYSSRSMVKIKARAFHRVEAPLSRVKSYESFTIYGKALGFRRGEGIDVRRFIGVEGYGVTACPCVEEVAEKLYGVKYVTHMQRSVGRLFLEVPRGFEVDALTLLEILQTSMSAPSISNLKREDEVKLVLDAVSSPRFAEDCVREMIRQALERWPNLPDSAEIMASIRSMESLHHQDFIAHIRISAGEARRRLRLGVE
;
A
#
# COMPACT_ATOMS: atom_id res chain seq x y z
N MET A 1 -43.06 23.21 -21.10
CA MET A 1 -42.77 21.85 -21.58
C MET A 1 -41.39 21.51 -21.06
N ARG A 2 -41.24 20.55 -20.13
CA ARG A 2 -39.91 20.06 -19.76
C ARG A 2 -39.50 19.08 -20.85
N GLU A 3 -38.41 19.37 -21.56
CA GLU A 3 -37.80 18.44 -22.51
C GLU A 3 -37.56 17.10 -21.80
N SER A 4 -37.79 16.00 -22.53
CA SER A 4 -37.52 14.68 -21.99
C SER A 4 -36.01 14.55 -21.79
N VAL A 5 -35.56 13.91 -20.71
CA VAL A 5 -34.12 13.74 -20.40
C VAL A 5 -33.36 13.04 -21.55
N ASN A 6 -34.08 12.32 -22.42
CA ASN A 6 -33.52 11.65 -23.61
C ASN A 6 -33.25 12.59 -24.81
N GLU A 7 -33.70 13.84 -24.78
CA GLU A 7 -33.48 14.83 -25.85
C GLU A 7 -32.28 15.77 -25.57
N VAL A 8 -31.62 15.62 -24.40
CA VAL A 8 -30.44 16.41 -24.04
C VAL A 8 -29.19 15.76 -24.68
N PRO A 9 -28.37 16.51 -25.44
CA PRO A 9 -27.12 15.99 -25.99
C PRO A 9 -26.21 15.41 -24.91
N ASP A 10 -25.67 14.20 -25.13
CA ASP A 10 -24.66 13.64 -24.22
C ASP A 10 -23.33 14.38 -24.44
N ILE A 11 -23.15 15.46 -23.68
CA ILE A 11 -21.96 16.32 -23.72
C ILE A 11 -20.65 15.56 -23.46
N HIS A 12 -20.70 14.33 -22.94
CA HIS A 12 -19.53 13.51 -22.70
C HIS A 12 -18.94 12.96 -24.00
N ASP A 13 -19.80 12.67 -24.99
CA ASP A 13 -19.43 12.11 -26.29
C ASP A 13 -19.03 13.18 -27.33
N GLU A 14 -19.16 14.45 -26.97
CA GLU A 14 -18.67 15.55 -27.80
C GLU A 14 -17.15 15.55 -27.89
N ARG A 15 -16.62 16.07 -29.00
CA ARG A 15 -15.19 16.32 -29.13
C ARG A 15 -14.78 17.52 -28.28
N PRO A 16 -13.73 17.42 -27.45
CA PRO A 16 -13.23 18.57 -26.69
C PRO A 16 -12.64 19.63 -27.61
N SER A 17 -12.72 20.89 -27.21
CA SER A 17 -12.07 22.01 -27.92
C SER A 17 -10.55 21.86 -28.00
N THR A 18 -9.98 21.16 -27.02
CA THR A 18 -8.56 20.79 -26.97
C THR A 18 -8.46 19.25 -26.95
N PRO A 19 -8.24 18.59 -28.09
CA PRO A 19 -8.18 17.12 -28.20
C PRO A 19 -6.86 16.58 -27.65
N ILE A 20 -6.77 16.47 -26.33
CA ILE A 20 -5.63 15.86 -25.62
C ILE A 20 -6.19 14.76 -24.71
N PRO A 21 -5.60 13.55 -24.72
CA PRO A 21 -6.07 12.46 -23.87
C PRO A 21 -5.79 12.74 -22.39
N VAL A 22 -6.72 12.34 -21.52
CA VAL A 22 -6.55 12.43 -20.07
C VAL A 22 -6.01 11.11 -19.53
N ASN A 23 -4.85 11.17 -18.87
CA ASN A 23 -4.21 9.97 -18.31
C ASN A 23 -5.06 9.28 -17.23
N TRP A 24 -5.65 10.07 -16.32
CA TRP A 24 -6.49 9.58 -15.22
C TRP A 24 -7.59 10.58 -14.91
N VAL A 25 -8.83 10.09 -14.88
CA VAL A 25 -10.03 10.82 -14.44
C VAL A 25 -10.92 9.85 -13.67
N GLY A 26 -11.59 10.33 -12.63
CA GLY A 26 -12.45 9.51 -11.79
C GLY A 26 -12.68 10.11 -10.42
N PHE A 27 -12.92 9.26 -9.43
CA PHE A 27 -13.31 9.65 -8.08
C PHE A 27 -12.26 9.28 -7.05
N LYS A 28 -12.15 10.12 -6.02
CA LYS A 28 -11.27 9.91 -4.87
C LYS A 28 -12.08 9.99 -3.59
N GLY A 29 -11.77 9.12 -2.62
CA GLY A 29 -12.33 9.20 -1.28
C GLY A 29 -13.76 8.66 -1.14
N ILE A 30 -14.20 7.75 -2.02
CA ILE A 30 -15.52 7.12 -1.85
C ILE A 30 -15.45 6.20 -0.64
N VAL A 31 -16.31 6.46 0.35
CA VAL A 31 -16.40 5.65 1.57
C VAL A 31 -17.53 4.64 1.39
N ILE A 32 -17.23 3.36 1.57
CA ILE A 32 -18.25 2.30 1.50
C ILE A 32 -18.68 1.84 2.90
N PRO A 33 -19.97 1.52 3.10
CA PRO A 33 -20.48 1.00 4.37
C PRO A 33 -19.76 -0.30 4.76
N ALA A 34 -19.65 -0.50 6.06
CA ALA A 34 -18.59 -1.31 6.61
C ALA A 34 -18.73 -2.83 6.37
N GLY A 35 -17.61 -3.47 6.02
CA GLY A 35 -17.50 -4.92 5.94
C GLY A 35 -16.89 -5.52 7.20
N ARG A 36 -17.31 -6.73 7.58
CA ARG A 36 -16.68 -7.48 8.67
C ARG A 36 -15.39 -8.13 8.16
N LEU A 37 -14.27 -7.79 8.77
CA LEU A 37 -13.00 -8.47 8.56
C LEU A 37 -12.56 -9.09 9.89
N ARG A 38 -11.97 -10.28 9.84
CA ARG A 38 -11.28 -10.86 10.98
C ARG A 38 -9.78 -10.82 10.72
N VAL A 39 -9.04 -10.06 11.51
CA VAL A 39 -7.58 -9.94 11.42
C VAL A 39 -7.02 -10.38 12.76
N ASP A 40 -6.07 -11.32 12.75
CA ASP A 40 -5.43 -11.83 13.98
C ASP A 40 -6.45 -12.31 15.04
N GLY A 41 -7.50 -12.99 14.58
CA GLY A 41 -8.58 -13.48 15.44
C GLY A 41 -9.54 -12.41 15.98
N VAL A 42 -9.32 -11.12 15.69
CA VAL A 42 -10.16 -9.98 16.10
C VAL A 42 -11.17 -9.64 15.01
N ASP A 43 -12.47 -9.69 15.34
CA ASP A 43 -13.52 -9.22 14.45
C ASP A 43 -13.55 -7.69 14.45
N MET A 44 -13.46 -7.09 13.26
CA MET A 44 -13.47 -5.65 13.08
C MET A 44 -14.40 -5.25 11.94
N ILE A 45 -15.04 -4.11 12.15
CA ILE A 45 -15.88 -3.45 11.16
C ILE A 45 -14.97 -2.43 10.46
N LEU A 46 -14.62 -2.70 9.21
CA LEU A 46 -13.77 -1.83 8.42
C LEU A 46 -14.62 -0.87 7.60
N THR A 47 -14.17 0.38 7.49
CA THR A 47 -14.74 1.39 6.59
C THR A 47 -13.74 1.72 5.49
N PRO A 48 -13.69 0.93 4.38
CA PRO A 48 -12.76 1.17 3.30
C PRO A 48 -13.04 2.49 2.58
N MET A 49 -11.94 3.15 2.19
CA MET A 49 -11.93 4.28 1.28
C MET A 49 -11.42 3.83 -0.08
N ILE A 50 -12.14 4.20 -1.14
CA ILE A 50 -11.91 3.72 -2.50
C ILE A 50 -11.68 4.92 -3.43
N ASP A 51 -10.61 4.83 -4.21
CA ASP A 51 -10.32 5.69 -5.34
C ASP A 51 -10.42 4.88 -6.63
N VAL A 52 -11.11 5.40 -7.64
CA VAL A 52 -11.32 4.77 -8.95
C VAL A 52 -10.97 5.74 -10.06
N PHE A 53 -10.20 5.28 -11.04
CA PHE A 53 -9.76 6.09 -12.18
C PHE A 53 -9.77 5.28 -13.46
N ILE A 54 -10.01 5.95 -14.57
CA ILE A 54 -9.84 5.45 -15.95
C ILE A 54 -9.10 6.51 -16.77
N ASN A 55 -8.52 6.10 -17.91
CA ASN A 55 -8.05 7.08 -18.90
C ASN A 55 -9.21 7.51 -19.81
N LEU A 56 -9.14 8.73 -20.35
CA LEU A 56 -10.07 9.26 -21.34
C LEU A 56 -9.29 9.53 -22.65
N PRO A 57 -9.75 9.04 -23.81
CA PRO A 57 -9.15 9.37 -25.10
C PRO A 57 -9.42 10.83 -25.51
N GLU A 58 -8.73 11.30 -26.54
CA GLU A 58 -8.74 12.71 -26.98
C GLU A 58 -10.01 13.15 -27.73
N ASP A 59 -10.81 12.18 -28.19
CA ASP A 59 -12.04 12.36 -28.95
C ASP A 59 -13.27 12.54 -28.06
N LEU A 60 -13.16 12.29 -26.75
CA LEU A 60 -14.24 12.43 -25.78
C LEU A 60 -14.00 13.60 -24.82
N ARG A 61 -15.05 14.40 -24.60
CA ARG A 61 -15.01 15.56 -23.72
C ARG A 61 -15.13 15.18 -22.24
N GLY A 62 -15.76 14.05 -21.91
CA GLY A 62 -15.89 13.60 -20.53
C GLY A 62 -16.12 12.11 -20.35
N ILE A 63 -15.94 11.64 -19.11
CA ILE A 63 -16.36 10.28 -18.75
C ILE A 63 -17.85 10.26 -18.41
N HIS A 64 -18.45 9.10 -18.61
CA HIS A 64 -19.78 8.79 -18.11
C HIS A 64 -19.68 8.45 -16.61
N ALA A 65 -19.56 9.49 -15.78
CA ALA A 65 -19.16 9.36 -14.38
C ALA A 65 -20.08 8.44 -13.54
N SER A 66 -21.38 8.41 -13.84
CA SER A 66 -22.35 7.53 -13.19
C SER A 66 -22.00 6.04 -13.32
N ARG A 67 -21.51 5.62 -14.49
CA ARG A 67 -21.07 4.24 -14.76
C ARG A 67 -19.90 3.82 -13.86
N SER A 68 -19.04 4.77 -13.48
CA SER A 68 -17.94 4.50 -12.55
C SER A 68 -18.46 4.21 -11.14
N TYR A 69 -19.46 4.95 -10.67
CA TYR A 69 -20.09 4.69 -9.36
C TYR A 69 -20.89 3.37 -9.36
N GLU A 70 -21.60 3.08 -10.44
CA GLU A 70 -22.30 1.80 -10.64
C GLU A 70 -21.33 0.61 -10.55
N SER A 71 -20.17 0.70 -11.23
CA SER A 71 -19.14 -0.35 -11.18
C SER A 71 -18.70 -0.67 -9.75
N LEU A 72 -18.59 0.35 -8.91
CA LEU A 72 -18.22 0.22 -7.51
C LEU A 72 -19.35 -0.43 -6.72
N ARG A 73 -20.55 0.15 -6.80
CA ARG A 73 -21.72 -0.28 -6.02
C ARG A 73 -22.05 -1.74 -6.27
N GLU A 74 -22.11 -2.17 -7.52
CA GLU A 74 -22.46 -3.56 -7.84
C GLU A 74 -21.41 -4.57 -7.35
N VAL A 75 -20.13 -4.19 -7.32
CA VAL A 75 -19.10 -5.04 -6.73
C VAL A 75 -19.29 -5.08 -5.22
N VAL A 76 -19.39 -3.93 -4.57
CA VAL A 76 -19.48 -3.79 -3.10
C VAL A 76 -20.73 -4.49 -2.54
N ASP A 77 -21.89 -4.33 -3.19
CA ASP A 77 -23.15 -4.95 -2.79
C ASP A 77 -23.05 -6.50 -2.83
N GLY A 78 -22.28 -7.05 -3.78
CA GLY A 78 -21.99 -8.49 -3.86
C GLY A 78 -21.08 -9.03 -2.74
N TYR A 79 -20.45 -8.16 -1.95
CA TYR A 79 -19.52 -8.50 -0.87
C TYR A 79 -20.02 -8.19 0.53
N ALA A 80 -21.20 -7.57 0.67
CA ALA A 80 -21.79 -7.27 1.97
C ALA A 80 -21.89 -8.54 2.85
N GLY A 81 -21.20 -8.54 3.99
CA GLY A 81 -21.23 -9.64 4.97
C GLY A 81 -20.22 -10.78 4.74
N ARG A 82 -19.29 -10.67 3.78
CA ARG A 82 -18.23 -11.69 3.53
C ARG A 82 -16.85 -11.19 3.94
N VAL A 83 -15.92 -12.11 4.24
CA VAL A 83 -14.50 -11.78 4.45
C VAL A 83 -13.93 -11.16 3.18
N MET A 84 -13.38 -9.95 3.29
CA MET A 84 -12.93 -9.15 2.15
C MET A 84 -11.42 -9.21 1.97
N ARG A 85 -10.97 -9.63 0.79
CA ARG A 85 -9.61 -9.36 0.29
C ARG A 85 -9.64 -8.10 -0.56
N LEU A 86 -8.99 -7.04 -0.10
CA LEU A 86 -9.10 -5.73 -0.75
C LEU A 86 -8.54 -5.74 -2.16
N GLU A 87 -7.50 -6.53 -2.41
CA GLU A 87 -6.87 -6.70 -3.72
C GLU A 87 -7.80 -7.38 -4.74
N GLU A 88 -8.65 -8.32 -4.30
CA GLU A 88 -9.65 -8.97 -5.17
C GLU A 88 -10.81 -8.02 -5.49
N ILE A 89 -11.27 -7.25 -4.50
CA ILE A 89 -12.29 -6.22 -4.70
C ILE A 89 -11.78 -5.17 -5.69
N ALA A 90 -10.53 -4.73 -5.52
CA ALA A 90 -9.90 -3.77 -6.43
C ALA A 90 -9.82 -4.32 -7.86
N GLU A 91 -9.42 -5.58 -8.03
CA GLU A 91 -9.39 -6.25 -9.34
C GLU A 91 -10.76 -6.27 -10.02
N ARG A 92 -11.80 -6.68 -9.29
CA ARG A 92 -13.16 -6.75 -9.85
C ARG A 92 -13.71 -5.39 -10.26
N ILE A 93 -13.49 -4.35 -9.45
CA ILE A 93 -13.85 -2.98 -9.82
C ILE A 93 -13.07 -2.54 -11.05
N ALA A 94 -11.76 -2.82 -11.13
CA ALA A 94 -10.92 -2.42 -12.26
C ALA A 94 -11.38 -3.05 -13.58
N ILE A 95 -11.75 -4.34 -13.56
CA ILE A 95 -12.33 -5.04 -14.72
C ILE A 95 -13.68 -4.41 -15.11
N LYS A 96 -14.54 -4.15 -14.12
CA LYS A 96 -15.88 -3.64 -14.36
C LYS A 96 -15.89 -2.21 -14.89
N LEU A 97 -14.99 -1.36 -14.40
CA LEU A 97 -14.74 -0.02 -14.96
C LEU A 97 -14.47 -0.10 -16.46
N LEU A 98 -13.55 -0.97 -16.89
CA LEU A 98 -13.24 -1.13 -18.32
C LEU A 98 -14.40 -1.74 -19.12
N ARG A 99 -15.23 -2.60 -18.53
CA ARG A 99 -16.42 -3.11 -19.22
C ARG A 99 -17.48 -2.03 -19.47
N LEU A 100 -17.71 -1.14 -18.49
CA LEU A 100 -18.69 -0.06 -18.60
C LEU A 100 -18.18 1.17 -19.37
N HIS A 101 -16.86 1.27 -19.57
CA HIS A 101 -16.19 2.34 -20.31
C HIS A 101 -15.39 1.74 -21.47
N PRO A 102 -16.05 1.33 -22.58
CA PRO A 102 -15.39 0.65 -23.69
C PRO A 102 -14.30 1.50 -24.35
N TYR A 103 -14.45 2.83 -24.34
CA TYR A 103 -13.46 3.79 -24.83
C TYR A 103 -12.19 3.89 -23.97
N SER A 104 -12.22 3.41 -22.72
CA SER A 104 -11.05 3.40 -21.84
C SER A 104 -10.21 2.15 -22.07
N SER A 105 -8.89 2.36 -22.04
CA SER A 105 -7.87 1.31 -22.22
C SER A 105 -7.24 0.87 -20.89
N ARG A 106 -7.33 1.72 -19.86
CA ARG A 106 -6.68 1.54 -18.56
C ARG A 106 -7.61 1.95 -17.43
N SER A 107 -7.59 1.18 -16.34
CA SER A 107 -8.26 1.51 -15.09
C SER A 107 -7.30 1.35 -13.91
N MET A 108 -7.54 2.13 -12.85
CA MET A 108 -6.81 2.04 -11.59
C MET A 108 -7.79 2.12 -10.44
N VAL A 109 -7.68 1.17 -9.52
CA VAL A 109 -8.46 1.15 -8.28
C VAL A 109 -7.51 1.08 -7.11
N LYS A 110 -7.76 1.89 -6.08
CA LYS A 110 -7.05 1.86 -4.80
C LYS A 110 -8.08 1.80 -3.69
N ILE A 111 -7.94 0.81 -2.82
CA ILE A 111 -8.77 0.62 -1.64
C ILE A 111 -7.84 0.67 -0.44
N LYS A 112 -8.20 1.43 0.58
CA LYS A 112 -7.48 1.43 1.87
C LYS A 112 -8.46 1.31 3.03
N ALA A 113 -8.07 0.58 4.07
CA ALA A 113 -8.82 0.49 5.31
C ALA A 113 -7.86 0.45 6.49
N ARG A 114 -8.24 1.07 7.61
CA ARG A 114 -7.48 0.99 8.85
C ARG A 114 -7.87 -0.27 9.59
N ALA A 115 -6.91 -1.15 9.84
CA ALA A 115 -7.06 -2.40 10.56
C ALA A 115 -6.25 -2.35 11.87
N PHE A 116 -6.42 -3.38 12.70
CA PHE A 116 -5.73 -3.54 13.96
C PHE A 116 -5.17 -4.95 14.09
N HIS A 117 -4.09 -5.13 14.83
CA HIS A 117 -3.62 -6.45 15.24
C HIS A 117 -3.17 -6.41 16.70
N ARG A 118 -3.11 -7.57 17.34
CA ARG A 118 -2.68 -7.64 18.74
C ARG A 118 -1.16 -7.69 18.80
N VAL A 119 -0.58 -6.95 19.74
CA VAL A 119 0.85 -6.97 20.03
C VAL A 119 1.07 -7.18 21.52
N GLU A 120 2.06 -7.98 21.87
CA GLU A 120 2.56 -8.14 23.23
C GLU A 120 3.92 -7.47 23.37
N ALA A 121 4.10 -6.70 24.44
CA ALA A 121 5.38 -6.11 24.78
C ALA A 121 6.44 -7.20 25.05
N PRO A 122 7.72 -6.98 24.67
CA PRO A 122 8.72 -8.05 24.61
C PRO A 122 9.09 -8.64 25.99
N LEU A 123 9.07 -7.84 27.06
CA LEU A 123 9.44 -8.28 28.41
C LEU A 123 8.22 -8.41 29.30
N SER A 124 7.44 -7.34 29.47
CA SER A 124 6.31 -7.32 30.41
C SER A 124 5.08 -8.07 29.92
N ARG A 125 5.05 -8.45 28.63
CA ARG A 125 3.93 -9.14 27.95
C ARG A 125 2.60 -8.39 28.00
N VAL A 126 2.61 -7.10 28.32
CA VAL A 126 1.38 -6.30 28.28
C VAL A 126 0.86 -6.21 26.85
N LYS A 127 -0.46 -6.38 26.72
CA LYS A 127 -1.15 -6.43 25.42
C LYS A 127 -1.55 -5.04 24.97
N SER A 128 -1.49 -4.83 23.67
CA SER A 128 -1.97 -3.65 22.96
C SER A 128 -2.61 -4.02 21.63
N TYR A 129 -3.37 -3.08 21.06
CA TYR A 129 -3.88 -3.17 19.71
C TYR A 129 -3.17 -2.11 18.87
N GLU A 130 -2.38 -2.55 17.90
CA GLU A 130 -1.65 -1.65 17.02
C GLU A 130 -2.41 -1.47 15.72
N SER A 131 -2.57 -0.22 15.30
CA SER A 131 -3.27 0.10 14.07
C SER A 131 -2.31 0.16 12.88
N PHE A 132 -2.75 -0.36 11.76
CA PHE A 132 -2.05 -0.26 10.48
C PHE A 132 -3.05 0.00 9.36
N THR A 133 -2.58 0.42 8.19
CA THR A 133 -3.45 0.55 7.00
C THR A 133 -3.18 -0.61 6.08
N ILE A 134 -4.23 -1.32 5.68
CA ILE A 134 -4.17 -2.32 4.60
C ILE A 134 -4.64 -1.67 3.28
N TYR A 135 -4.00 -2.05 2.18
CA TYR A 135 -4.30 -1.58 0.84
C TYR A 135 -4.62 -2.75 -0.09
N GLY A 136 -5.64 -2.56 -0.92
CA GLY A 136 -5.83 -3.29 -2.16
C GLY A 136 -5.65 -2.33 -3.33
N LYS A 137 -4.91 -2.73 -4.37
CA LYS A 137 -4.74 -1.92 -5.57
C LYS A 137 -4.83 -2.80 -6.81
N ALA A 138 -5.45 -2.30 -7.87
CA ALA A 138 -5.49 -2.99 -9.15
C ALA A 138 -5.26 -2.01 -10.30
N LEU A 139 -4.52 -2.47 -11.31
CA LEU A 139 -4.34 -1.80 -12.59
C LEU A 139 -4.88 -2.71 -13.70
N GLY A 140 -5.97 -2.27 -14.34
CA GLY A 140 -6.56 -2.97 -15.47
C GLY A 140 -6.04 -2.41 -16.80
N PHE A 141 -5.79 -3.29 -17.76
CA PHE A 141 -5.34 -2.96 -19.10
C PHE A 141 -6.16 -3.73 -20.12
N ARG A 142 -6.76 -3.02 -21.08
CA ARG A 142 -7.44 -3.66 -22.22
C ARG A 142 -6.38 -4.24 -23.17
N ARG A 143 -6.52 -5.51 -23.53
CA ARG A 143 -5.68 -6.21 -24.52
C ARG A 143 -6.56 -6.99 -25.49
N GLY A 144 -6.77 -6.46 -26.69
CA GLY A 144 -7.72 -7.02 -27.64
C GLY A 144 -9.12 -7.09 -27.04
N GLU A 145 -9.74 -8.26 -27.10
CA GLU A 145 -11.06 -8.53 -26.50
C GLU A 145 -11.00 -8.78 -24.97
N GLY A 146 -9.79 -8.97 -24.42
CA GLY A 146 -9.57 -9.28 -23.01
C GLY A 146 -9.21 -8.06 -22.15
N ILE A 147 -9.26 -8.27 -20.82
CA ILE A 147 -8.74 -7.33 -19.82
C ILE A 147 -7.71 -8.08 -18.98
N ASP A 148 -6.48 -7.57 -19.00
CA ASP A 148 -5.39 -7.99 -18.13
C ASP A 148 -5.40 -7.14 -16.85
N VAL A 149 -5.07 -7.73 -15.70
CA VAL A 149 -5.08 -7.03 -14.41
C VAL A 149 -3.86 -7.38 -13.59
N ARG A 150 -3.19 -6.34 -13.11
CA ARG A 150 -2.16 -6.44 -12.08
C ARG A 150 -2.74 -6.00 -10.75
N ARG A 151 -2.90 -6.93 -9.81
CA ARG A 151 -3.38 -6.65 -8.45
C ARG A 151 -2.22 -6.60 -7.46
N PHE A 152 -2.38 -5.79 -6.43
CA PHE A 152 -1.38 -5.55 -5.40
C PHE A 152 -2.08 -5.56 -4.04
N ILE A 153 -1.42 -6.18 -3.06
CA ILE A 153 -1.70 -5.96 -1.65
C ILE A 153 -0.63 -5.04 -1.08
N GLY A 154 -0.98 -4.22 -0.11
CA GLY A 154 0.00 -3.40 0.57
C GLY A 154 -0.38 -3.11 2.00
N VAL A 155 0.62 -2.65 2.75
CA VAL A 155 0.48 -2.24 4.15
C VAL A 155 1.20 -0.92 4.39
N GLU A 156 0.69 -0.15 5.34
CA GLU A 156 1.37 1.00 5.94
C GLU A 156 1.39 0.81 7.45
N GLY A 157 2.57 0.92 8.04
CA GLY A 157 2.80 0.70 9.46
C GLY A 157 3.83 1.66 10.03
N TYR A 158 3.88 1.72 11.36
CA TYR A 158 4.80 2.57 12.11
C TYR A 158 5.98 1.77 12.65
N GLY A 159 7.12 2.43 12.76
CA GLY A 159 8.29 1.95 13.46
C GLY A 159 9.24 3.10 13.78
N VAL A 160 10.44 2.74 14.20
CA VAL A 160 11.50 3.68 14.57
C VAL A 160 12.71 3.46 13.67
N THR A 161 13.29 4.55 13.20
CA THR A 161 14.59 4.56 12.54
C THR A 161 15.61 5.25 13.43
N ALA A 162 16.77 4.64 13.60
CA ALA A 162 17.92 5.19 14.32
C ALA A 162 19.06 5.44 13.32
N CYS A 163 19.72 6.60 13.41
CA CYS A 163 20.72 7.00 12.43
C CYS A 163 22.09 6.33 12.72
N PRO A 164 22.61 5.49 11.80
CA PRO A 164 23.93 4.89 12.00
C PRO A 164 25.07 5.91 11.91
N CYS A 165 24.87 7.01 11.16
CA CYS A 165 25.90 8.05 10.98
C CYS A 165 26.26 8.76 12.28
N VAL A 166 25.25 9.24 13.02
CA VAL A 166 25.52 10.00 14.26
C VAL A 166 26.10 9.08 15.34
N GLU A 167 25.67 7.82 15.40
CA GLU A 167 26.27 6.85 16.31
C GLU A 167 27.78 6.66 16.05
N GLU A 168 28.14 6.43 14.78
CA GLU A 168 29.55 6.22 14.40
C GLU A 168 30.40 7.49 14.66
N VAL A 169 29.85 8.67 14.39
CA VAL A 169 30.53 9.95 14.65
C VAL A 169 30.65 10.20 16.16
N ALA A 170 29.62 9.90 16.95
CA ALA A 170 29.63 10.09 18.40
C ALA A 170 30.68 9.19 19.07
N GLU A 171 30.80 7.93 18.62
CA GLU A 171 31.84 7.02 19.11
C GLU A 171 33.24 7.55 18.74
N LYS A 172 33.44 7.96 17.48
CA LYS A 172 34.77 8.42 17.02
C LYS A 172 35.22 9.74 17.66
N LEU A 173 34.32 10.71 17.83
CA LEU A 173 34.69 12.05 18.31
C LEU A 173 34.62 12.17 19.84
N TYR A 174 33.71 11.45 20.48
CA TYR A 174 33.42 11.61 21.91
C TYR A 174 33.56 10.32 22.72
N GLY A 175 33.82 9.17 22.08
CA GLY A 175 33.98 7.88 22.77
C GLY A 175 32.68 7.35 23.39
N VAL A 176 31.52 7.85 22.96
CA VAL A 176 30.20 7.46 23.49
C VAL A 176 29.47 6.56 22.49
N LYS A 177 28.90 5.46 22.98
CA LYS A 177 28.13 4.48 22.19
C LYS A 177 26.64 4.66 22.39
N TYR A 178 25.85 4.18 21.42
CA TYR A 178 24.38 4.21 21.48
C TYR A 178 23.79 5.63 21.59
N VAL A 179 24.56 6.64 21.16
CA VAL A 179 24.12 8.04 21.11
C VAL A 179 23.83 8.38 19.66
N THR A 180 22.54 8.44 19.32
CA THR A 180 22.08 8.84 17.99
C THR A 180 20.70 9.46 18.09
N HIS A 181 20.28 10.16 17.03
CA HIS A 181 18.89 10.57 16.91
C HIS A 181 18.05 9.41 16.39
N MET A 182 16.83 9.35 16.90
CA MET A 182 15.80 8.42 16.50
C MET A 182 14.54 9.19 16.19
N GLN A 183 13.70 8.63 15.32
CA GLN A 183 12.44 9.24 14.98
C GLN A 183 11.39 8.21 14.57
N ARG A 184 10.13 8.64 14.67
CA ARG A 184 8.99 7.86 14.18
C ARG A 184 9.00 7.87 12.66
N SER A 185 8.88 6.68 12.09
CA SER A 185 8.87 6.44 10.65
C SER A 185 7.59 5.72 10.23
N VAL A 186 7.10 6.06 9.03
CA VAL A 186 5.95 5.44 8.39
C VAL A 186 6.45 4.67 7.18
N GLY A 187 6.39 3.34 7.24
CA GLY A 187 6.72 2.47 6.13
C GLY A 187 5.50 2.18 5.27
N ARG A 188 5.72 1.88 3.99
CA ARG A 188 4.75 1.23 3.12
C ARG A 188 5.44 0.14 2.31
N LEU A 189 4.79 -1.01 2.21
CA LEU A 189 5.24 -2.12 1.39
C LEU A 189 4.05 -2.63 0.57
N PHE A 190 4.22 -2.66 -0.75
CA PHE A 190 3.26 -3.24 -1.68
C PHE A 190 3.92 -4.36 -2.46
N LEU A 191 3.18 -5.43 -2.66
CA LEU A 191 3.57 -6.59 -3.43
C LEU A 191 2.50 -6.87 -4.49
N GLU A 192 2.92 -6.96 -5.75
CA GLU A 192 2.07 -7.52 -6.79
C GLU A 192 1.76 -8.97 -6.45
N VAL A 193 0.48 -9.34 -6.55
CA VAL A 193 0.03 -10.69 -6.22
C VAL A 193 -0.43 -11.38 -7.51
N PRO A 194 0.43 -12.23 -8.12
CA PRO A 194 0.06 -12.97 -9.32
C PRO A 194 -1.16 -13.87 -9.09
N ARG A 195 -1.71 -14.40 -10.20
CA ARG A 195 -2.76 -15.43 -10.10
C ARG A 195 -2.21 -16.67 -9.39
N GLY A 196 -3.02 -17.24 -8.49
CA GLY A 196 -2.62 -18.40 -7.68
C GLY A 196 -1.68 -18.09 -6.51
N PHE A 197 -1.27 -16.84 -6.32
CA PHE A 197 -0.52 -16.42 -5.14
C PHE A 197 -1.43 -15.84 -4.07
N GLU A 198 -1.09 -16.13 -2.82
CA GLU A 198 -1.70 -15.55 -1.65
C GLU A 198 -0.63 -14.87 -0.81
N VAL A 199 -0.92 -13.63 -0.42
CA VAL A 199 -0.05 -12.82 0.43
C VAL A 199 -0.90 -12.37 1.60
N ASP A 200 -0.46 -12.73 2.80
CA ASP A 200 -1.10 -12.29 4.02
C ASP A 200 -0.61 -10.89 4.42
N ALA A 201 -1.54 -10.01 4.77
CA ALA A 201 -1.23 -8.62 5.08
C ALA A 201 -0.44 -8.49 6.39
N LEU A 202 -0.67 -9.35 7.38
CA LEU A 202 0.06 -9.31 8.65
C LEU A 202 1.51 -9.75 8.46
N THR A 203 1.74 -10.78 7.65
CA THR A 203 3.10 -11.18 7.23
C THR A 203 3.82 -10.02 6.52
N LEU A 204 3.12 -9.30 5.64
CA LEU A 204 3.71 -8.14 4.95
C LEU A 204 4.01 -6.98 5.93
N LEU A 205 3.16 -6.78 6.94
CA LEU A 205 3.35 -5.79 7.99
C LEU A 205 4.54 -6.13 8.89
N GLU A 206 4.70 -7.41 9.24
CA GLU A 206 5.83 -7.91 10.02
C GLU A 206 7.16 -7.65 9.30
N ILE A 207 7.23 -7.98 8.00
CA ILE A 207 8.40 -7.68 7.16
C ILE A 207 8.70 -6.17 7.18
N LEU A 208 7.67 -5.34 7.00
CA LEU A 208 7.82 -3.89 7.03
C LEU A 208 8.39 -3.39 8.37
N GLN A 209 7.88 -3.89 9.49
CA GLN A 209 8.28 -3.44 10.83
C GLN A 209 9.69 -3.93 11.21
N THR A 210 10.00 -5.20 10.92
CA THR A 210 11.34 -5.79 11.17
C THR A 210 12.41 -5.26 10.21
N SER A 211 12.01 -4.59 9.13
CA SER A 211 12.93 -3.86 8.25
C SER A 211 13.38 -2.51 8.82
N MET A 212 12.71 -1.97 9.85
CA MET A 212 13.13 -0.76 10.56
C MET A 212 14.08 -1.09 11.72
N SER A 213 14.60 -0.07 12.42
CA SER A 213 15.49 -0.28 13.57
C SER A 213 14.76 -0.92 14.76
N ALA A 214 13.51 -0.52 15.00
CA ALA A 214 12.65 -1.13 16.00
C ALA A 214 11.16 -0.93 15.66
N PRO A 215 10.25 -1.78 16.16
CA PRO A 215 8.82 -1.54 16.04
C PRO A 215 8.36 -0.38 16.95
N SER A 216 7.19 0.17 16.65
CA SER A 216 6.47 1.08 17.56
C SER A 216 5.34 0.30 18.23
N ILE A 217 5.30 0.32 19.57
CA ILE A 217 4.32 -0.38 20.39
C ILE A 217 3.67 0.63 21.34
N SER A 218 2.35 0.63 21.43
CA SER A 218 1.57 1.65 22.14
C SER A 218 1.55 1.45 23.66
N ASN A 219 1.58 0.20 24.14
CA ASN A 219 1.54 -0.12 25.58
C ASN A 219 2.84 -0.79 26.02
N LEU A 220 3.65 -0.06 26.76
CA LEU A 220 4.97 -0.49 27.23
C LEU A 220 5.13 -0.25 28.73
N LYS A 221 5.93 -1.09 29.39
CA LYS A 221 6.52 -0.79 30.70
C LYS A 221 7.94 -0.27 30.51
N ARG A 222 8.52 0.34 31.54
CA ARG A 222 9.87 0.94 31.49
C ARG A 222 10.95 -0.02 30.97
N GLU A 223 10.88 -1.28 31.38
CA GLU A 223 11.79 -2.33 30.91
C GLU A 223 11.64 -2.58 29.40
N ASP A 224 10.42 -2.56 28.87
CA ASP A 224 10.15 -2.71 27.44
C ASP A 224 10.62 -1.48 26.65
N GLU A 225 10.42 -0.27 27.19
CA GLU A 225 10.89 0.98 26.58
C GLU A 225 12.42 0.96 26.41
N VAL A 226 13.15 0.62 27.48
CA VAL A 226 14.61 0.49 27.42
C VAL A 226 15.01 -0.58 26.40
N LYS A 227 14.32 -1.72 26.38
CA LYS A 227 14.59 -2.77 25.40
C LYS A 227 14.41 -2.28 23.96
N LEU A 228 13.29 -1.62 23.64
CA LEU A 228 13.06 -1.14 22.27
C LEU A 228 14.06 -0.06 21.85
N VAL A 229 14.46 0.81 22.77
CA VAL A 229 15.54 1.78 22.52
C VAL A 229 16.85 1.05 22.22
N LEU A 230 17.22 0.06 23.04
CA LEU A 230 18.43 -0.74 22.82
C LEU A 230 18.38 -1.51 21.50
N ASP A 231 17.24 -2.10 21.14
CA ASP A 231 17.06 -2.80 19.87
C ASP A 231 17.27 -1.82 18.69
N ALA A 232 16.72 -0.59 18.79
CA ALA A 232 16.84 0.42 17.74
C ALA A 232 18.29 0.88 17.52
N VAL A 233 19.01 1.20 18.60
CA VAL A 233 20.42 1.64 18.52
C VAL A 233 21.40 0.49 18.28
N SER A 234 21.02 -0.76 18.54
CA SER A 234 21.87 -1.92 18.22
C SER A 234 21.77 -2.35 16.75
N SER A 235 20.73 -1.89 16.04
CA SER A 235 20.50 -2.14 14.61
C SER A 235 20.09 -0.83 13.91
N PRO A 236 20.96 0.19 13.92
CA PRO A 236 20.67 1.46 13.30
C PRO A 236 20.60 1.29 11.78
N ARG A 237 19.62 1.93 11.14
CA ARG A 237 19.37 1.79 9.71
C ARG A 237 19.01 3.13 9.10
N PHE A 238 19.64 3.47 7.98
CA PHE A 238 19.14 4.57 7.16
C PHE A 238 17.76 4.21 6.59
N ALA A 239 17.03 5.24 6.16
CA ALA A 239 15.76 5.05 5.45
C ALA A 239 15.93 4.17 4.20
N GLU A 240 17.06 4.34 3.49
CA GLU A 240 17.46 3.55 2.33
C GLU A 240 17.68 2.07 2.69
N ASP A 241 18.29 1.80 3.84
CA ASP A 241 18.51 0.43 4.30
C ASP A 241 17.18 -0.23 4.66
N CYS A 242 16.27 0.50 5.30
CA CYS A 242 14.93 0.02 5.60
C CYS A 242 14.19 -0.44 4.33
N VAL A 243 14.19 0.37 3.27
CA VAL A 243 13.50 -0.02 2.02
C VAL A 243 14.22 -1.16 1.28
N ARG A 244 15.56 -1.26 1.34
CA ARG A 244 16.31 -2.40 0.79
C ARG A 244 15.95 -3.69 1.53
N GLU A 245 15.89 -3.61 2.84
CA GLU A 245 15.58 -4.72 3.72
C GLU A 245 14.15 -5.24 3.52
N MET A 246 13.17 -4.34 3.32
CA MET A 246 11.80 -4.73 2.96
C MET A 246 11.75 -5.56 1.68
N ILE A 247 12.54 -5.20 0.66
CA ILE A 247 12.62 -5.95 -0.59
C ILE A 247 13.27 -7.32 -0.37
N ARG A 248 14.40 -7.37 0.35
CA ARG A 248 15.14 -8.60 0.64
C ARG A 248 14.26 -9.61 1.38
N GLN A 249 13.66 -9.20 2.50
CA GLN A 249 12.81 -10.05 3.31
C GLN A 249 11.54 -10.51 2.56
N ALA A 250 10.94 -9.65 1.73
CA ALA A 250 9.81 -10.06 0.89
C ALA A 250 10.19 -11.19 -0.08
N LEU A 251 11.36 -11.12 -0.72
CA LEU A 251 11.82 -12.18 -1.61
C LEU A 251 12.17 -13.47 -0.89
N GLU A 252 12.72 -13.38 0.32
CA GLU A 252 12.99 -14.54 1.16
C GLU A 252 11.70 -15.21 1.65
N ARG A 253 10.67 -14.42 1.97
CA ARG A 253 9.37 -14.94 2.37
C ARG A 253 8.63 -15.61 1.21
N TRP A 254 8.74 -15.05 0.02
CA TRP A 254 8.10 -15.56 -1.21
C TRP A 254 9.14 -15.90 -2.29
N PRO A 255 9.94 -16.98 -2.10
CA PRO A 255 11.03 -17.32 -3.01
C PRO A 255 10.56 -17.66 -4.43
N ASN A 256 9.33 -18.14 -4.57
CA ASN A 256 8.73 -18.53 -5.86
C ASN A 256 7.99 -17.39 -6.59
N LEU A 257 8.06 -16.15 -6.08
CA LEU A 257 7.40 -15.01 -6.72
C LEU A 257 7.90 -14.86 -8.18
N PRO A 258 7.03 -14.70 -9.20
CA PRO A 258 7.47 -14.55 -10.58
C PRO A 258 8.39 -13.36 -10.76
N ASP A 259 9.41 -13.48 -11.63
CA ASP A 259 10.39 -12.42 -11.86
C ASP A 259 9.77 -11.09 -12.32
N SER A 260 8.61 -11.15 -12.99
CA SER A 260 7.87 -9.99 -13.45
C SER A 260 7.08 -9.27 -12.35
N ALA A 261 6.87 -9.91 -11.19
CA ALA A 261 6.09 -9.35 -10.11
C ALA A 261 6.80 -8.12 -9.53
N GLU A 262 6.05 -7.05 -9.33
CA GLU A 262 6.59 -5.79 -8.85
C GLU A 262 6.45 -5.66 -7.32
N ILE A 263 7.52 -5.15 -6.70
CA ILE A 263 7.59 -4.83 -5.28
C ILE A 263 7.84 -3.33 -5.15
N MET A 264 7.06 -2.65 -4.31
CA MET A 264 7.24 -1.24 -3.99
C MET A 264 7.42 -1.08 -2.48
N ALA A 265 8.57 -0.56 -2.06
CA ALA A 265 8.86 -0.23 -0.67
C ALA A 265 9.09 1.26 -0.54
N SER A 266 8.56 1.89 0.51
CA SER A 266 8.84 3.27 0.82
C SER A 266 8.83 3.51 2.31
N ILE A 267 9.60 4.49 2.76
CA ILE A 267 9.58 4.95 4.14
C ILE A 267 9.59 6.46 4.15
N ARG A 268 8.86 7.02 5.11
CA ARG A 268 8.88 8.45 5.43
C ARG A 268 9.25 8.59 6.90
N SER A 269 10.44 9.13 7.13
CA SER A 269 11.01 9.40 8.44
C SER A 269 10.71 10.85 8.83
N MET A 270 10.07 11.05 9.98
CA MET A 270 9.78 12.38 10.52
C MET A 270 11.00 12.88 11.30
N GLU A 271 11.99 13.45 10.61
CA GLU A 271 13.31 13.74 11.18
C GLU A 271 13.24 14.58 12.47
N SER A 272 13.90 14.10 13.53
CA SER A 272 13.85 14.75 14.85
C SER A 272 14.74 16.00 14.97
N LEU A 273 15.74 16.13 14.09
CA LEU A 273 16.68 17.26 14.05
C LEU A 273 16.35 18.28 12.95
N HIS A 274 15.31 18.05 12.15
CA HIS A 274 14.96 18.85 10.98
C HIS A 274 13.46 19.14 10.91
N HIS A 275 13.05 20.14 10.12
CA HIS A 275 11.63 20.49 9.98
C HIS A 275 10.89 19.66 8.94
N GLN A 276 11.63 18.95 8.09
CA GLN A 276 11.14 18.23 6.93
C GLN A 276 11.24 16.72 7.13
N ASP A 277 10.31 15.98 6.52
CA ASP A 277 10.37 14.52 6.46
C ASP A 277 11.46 14.07 5.46
N PHE A 278 12.17 12.98 5.79
CA PHE A 278 13.07 12.29 4.87
C PHE A 278 12.35 11.09 4.23
N ILE A 279 12.54 10.86 2.93
CA ILE A 279 11.81 9.82 2.18
C ILE A 279 12.78 8.97 1.37
N ALA A 280 12.61 7.65 1.46
CA ALA A 280 13.22 6.70 0.53
C ALA A 280 12.14 5.84 -0.14
N HIS A 281 12.33 5.48 -1.41
CA HIS A 281 11.38 4.67 -2.17
C HIS A 281 12.11 3.79 -3.20
N ILE A 282 11.73 2.52 -3.26
CA ILE A 282 12.17 1.54 -4.27
C ILE A 282 10.92 0.98 -4.96
N ARG A 283 10.97 0.89 -6.29
CA ARG A 283 10.05 0.10 -7.11
C ARG A 283 10.87 -0.77 -8.04
N ILE A 284 10.73 -2.08 -7.91
CA ILE A 284 11.60 -3.04 -8.59
C ILE A 284 10.83 -4.33 -8.93
N SER A 285 11.26 -5.02 -9.98
CA SER A 285 10.76 -6.37 -10.28
C SER A 285 11.46 -7.42 -9.40
N ALA A 286 10.77 -8.50 -9.06
CA ALA A 286 11.33 -9.57 -8.23
C ALA A 286 12.61 -10.16 -8.85
N GLY A 287 12.62 -10.35 -10.17
CA GLY A 287 13.79 -10.89 -10.88
C GLY A 287 14.99 -9.95 -10.87
N GLU A 288 14.79 -8.64 -11.02
CA GLU A 288 15.88 -7.67 -10.90
C GLU A 288 16.43 -7.62 -9.47
N ALA A 289 15.54 -7.62 -8.48
CA ALA A 289 15.93 -7.60 -7.08
C ALA A 289 16.74 -8.85 -6.69
N ARG A 290 16.32 -10.06 -7.11
CA ARG A 290 17.10 -11.30 -6.90
C ARG A 290 18.50 -11.22 -7.50
N ARG A 291 18.62 -10.74 -8.75
CA ARG A 291 19.94 -10.57 -9.40
C ARG A 291 20.85 -9.63 -8.64
N ARG A 292 20.32 -8.51 -8.14
CA ARG A 292 21.08 -7.53 -7.35
C ARG A 292 21.48 -8.07 -5.98
N LEU A 293 20.62 -8.87 -5.34
CA LEU A 293 20.86 -9.49 -4.04
C LEU A 293 21.67 -10.79 -4.11
N ARG A 294 21.95 -11.31 -5.31
CA ARG A 294 22.57 -12.63 -5.54
C ARG A 294 21.80 -13.79 -4.89
N LEU A 295 20.47 -13.67 -4.79
CA LEU A 295 19.62 -14.74 -4.28
C LEU A 295 19.39 -15.79 -5.37
N GLY A 296 19.70 -17.06 -5.10
CA GLY A 296 19.50 -18.17 -6.03
C GLY A 296 20.58 -18.30 -7.13
N VAL A 297 21.75 -17.69 -6.93
CA VAL A 297 22.96 -17.93 -7.72
C VAL A 297 23.90 -18.75 -6.84
N GLU A 298 23.94 -20.07 -7.06
CA GLU A 298 25.08 -20.90 -6.66
C GLU A 298 26.23 -20.73 -7.66
#